data_AF-A1XIM5-F1
#
_entry.id   AF-A1XIM5-F1
#
_cell.length_a   1.000
_cell.length_b   1.000
_cell.length_c   1.000
_cell.angle_alpha   90.00
_cell.angle_beta   90.00
_cell.angle_gamma   90.00
#
_symmetry.space_group_name_H-M   'P 1'
#
loop_
_entity.id
_entity.type
_entity.pdbx_description
1 polymer ?
#
loop_
_entity_poly.entity_id
_entity_poly.type
_entity_poly.pdbx_seq_one_letter_code
_entity_poly.pdbx_strand_id
1 'polypeptide(L)'
;VHSVVDYVSAAEHQVYPWGINDPTEGNRTTLHLPWLKTLSTDWHIDGKGWYSTTRGNNAIAQENPTGGPEYENNYRPKSPLFIFKYPYSKAMTPPSSYRDASITQLFYTTNVYHDVLYILGFNEKAGNFQINNWNKGGVGGDYAILNSQDGSGVNNANFATPPDGQPGRMRMYTWNASIPERDGCFEAGIVIHEYTHGVSNRLTGGPENSRCLAALESGGMGEGWSDFFATAIRLKPGDTRATDYTMGEWASNRPNGIRKYRYSTSLTTNPHMYVDADGLTSVHAIGNIWASMLYELLWNLIDKHGKGDVTKIRPVLKNGVPTDGRHLAMKIVLDGMALQPCLPNFVQARDAILDADKNLTQGSNKCEIWKAFAKRGLGVGAVFNLSKRTGS
;
A
#
# COMPACT_ATOMS: atom_id res chain seq x y z
N VAL A 1 -27.71 0.25 36.95
CA VAL A 1 -26.73 -0.16 35.91
C VAL A 1 -26.76 0.89 34.83
N HIS A 2 -25.80 1.82 34.81
CA HIS A 2 -25.59 2.64 33.62
C HIS A 2 -25.06 1.70 32.54
N SER A 3 -25.91 1.37 31.58
CA SER A 3 -25.52 0.61 30.40
C SER A 3 -24.41 1.40 29.71
N VAL A 4 -23.19 0.87 29.74
CA VAL A 4 -22.14 1.32 28.83
C VAL A 4 -22.55 0.77 27.47
N VAL A 5 -23.34 1.55 26.74
CA VAL A 5 -23.65 1.24 25.34
C VAL A 5 -22.35 1.42 24.57
N ASP A 6 -21.73 0.30 24.21
CA ASP A 6 -20.64 0.27 23.24
C ASP A 6 -21.26 0.57 21.85
N TYR A 7 -21.51 1.85 21.56
CA TYR A 7 -22.17 2.31 20.33
C TYR A 7 -21.46 1.85 19.05
N VAL A 8 -20.23 1.37 19.17
CA VAL A 8 -19.38 0.92 18.07
C VAL A 8 -19.32 -0.59 17.96
N SER A 9 -19.88 -1.37 18.90
CA SER A 9 -19.95 -2.83 18.82
C SER A 9 -20.72 -3.35 17.60
N ALA A 10 -21.38 -2.45 16.86
CA ALA A 10 -22.17 -2.72 15.67
C ALA A 10 -21.73 -1.90 14.44
N ALA A 11 -20.53 -1.32 14.41
CA ALA A 11 -20.09 -0.55 13.24
C ALA A 11 -20.05 -1.45 11.99
N GLU A 12 -20.62 -0.95 10.90
CA GLU A 12 -20.81 -1.67 9.64
C GLU A 12 -20.26 -0.86 8.47
N HIS A 13 -19.49 -1.50 7.60
CA HIS A 13 -18.98 -0.90 6.37
C HIS A 13 -19.39 -1.76 5.17
N GLN A 14 -20.14 -1.19 4.22
CA GLN A 14 -20.41 -1.86 2.95
C GLN A 14 -19.33 -1.50 1.92
N VAL A 15 -18.43 -2.42 1.64
CA VAL A 15 -17.21 -2.18 0.86
C VAL A 15 -16.85 -3.40 0.03
N TYR A 16 -15.98 -3.24 -0.96
CA TYR A 16 -15.20 -4.34 -1.50
C TYR A 16 -14.18 -4.75 -0.43
N PRO A 17 -14.25 -5.98 0.11
CA PRO A 17 -13.36 -6.39 1.18
C PRO A 17 -11.89 -6.45 0.76
N TRP A 18 -11.01 -6.37 1.76
CA TRP A 18 -9.57 -6.55 1.62
C TRP A 18 -9.23 -7.78 0.77
N GLY A 19 -8.30 -7.59 -0.18
CA GLY A 19 -7.90 -8.61 -1.16
C GLY A 19 -8.65 -8.53 -2.50
N ILE A 20 -9.82 -7.88 -2.57
CA ILE A 20 -10.45 -7.51 -3.85
C ILE A 20 -9.75 -6.26 -4.38
N ASN A 21 -9.07 -6.36 -5.52
CA ASN A 21 -8.38 -5.20 -6.08
C ASN A 21 -9.32 -4.15 -6.63
N ASP A 22 -10.37 -4.57 -7.34
CA ASP A 22 -11.26 -3.66 -8.06
C ASP A 22 -12.67 -4.28 -8.26
N PRO A 23 -13.67 -3.49 -8.67
CA PRO A 23 -15.05 -3.93 -8.86
C PRO A 23 -15.31 -5.05 -9.88
N THR A 24 -14.28 -5.54 -10.58
CA THR A 24 -14.39 -6.72 -11.47
C THR A 24 -14.02 -8.02 -10.77
N GLU A 25 -13.35 -7.96 -9.61
CA GLU A 25 -12.82 -9.13 -8.92
C GLU A 25 -13.71 -9.69 -7.81
N GLY A 26 -14.83 -9.04 -7.52
CA GLY A 26 -15.84 -9.58 -6.60
C GLY A 26 -16.94 -8.59 -6.27
N ASN A 27 -17.65 -8.85 -5.17
CA ASN A 27 -18.81 -8.08 -4.75
C ASN A 27 -18.55 -7.34 -3.44
N ARG A 28 -19.30 -6.24 -3.24
CA ARG A 28 -19.32 -5.55 -1.95
C ARG A 28 -19.99 -6.42 -0.90
N THR A 29 -19.48 -6.42 0.31
CA THR A 29 -20.09 -7.07 1.47
C THR A 29 -20.22 -6.09 2.62
N THR A 30 -21.14 -6.37 3.54
CA THR A 30 -21.19 -5.63 4.81
C THR A 30 -20.25 -6.31 5.80
N LEU A 31 -19.24 -5.56 6.24
CA LEU A 31 -18.30 -6.01 7.26
C LEU A 31 -18.68 -5.41 8.61
N HIS A 32 -18.69 -6.24 9.65
CA HIS A 32 -18.91 -5.83 11.04
C HIS A 32 -17.56 -5.74 11.75
N LEU A 33 -17.28 -4.60 12.39
CA LEU A 33 -16.04 -4.34 13.15
C LEU A 33 -14.76 -4.76 12.39
N PRO A 34 -14.48 -4.17 11.21
CA PRO A 34 -13.39 -4.63 10.36
C PRO A 34 -11.98 -4.37 10.92
N TRP A 35 -11.83 -3.57 11.98
CA TRP A 35 -10.53 -3.23 12.57
C TRP A 35 -9.88 -4.39 13.31
N LEU A 36 -8.54 -4.44 13.24
CA LEU A 36 -7.77 -5.44 13.97
C LEU A 36 -7.59 -5.00 15.45
N LYS A 37 -8.60 -5.31 16.29
CA LYS A 37 -8.80 -4.96 17.72
C LYS A 37 -7.58 -4.92 18.66
N THR A 38 -6.43 -5.48 18.29
CA THR A 38 -5.30 -5.65 19.21
C THR A 38 -4.24 -4.54 19.12
N LEU A 39 -4.32 -3.61 18.17
CA LEU A 39 -3.15 -2.76 17.85
C LEU A 39 -3.46 -1.31 17.48
N SER A 40 -4.52 -1.04 16.71
CA SER A 40 -5.11 0.29 16.55
C SER A 40 -6.38 0.39 17.39
N THR A 41 -6.60 1.53 18.02
CA THR A 41 -7.94 1.83 18.52
C THR A 41 -8.91 1.82 17.35
N ASP A 42 -10.20 1.71 17.64
CA ASP A 42 -11.26 1.82 16.63
C ASP A 42 -10.94 2.91 15.59
N TRP A 43 -11.20 2.64 14.32
CA TRP A 43 -10.87 3.58 13.24
C TRP A 43 -11.59 4.93 13.40
N HIS A 44 -12.63 4.98 14.24
CA HIS A 44 -13.45 6.16 14.50
C HIS A 44 -13.11 6.91 15.80
N ILE A 45 -11.96 6.67 16.43
CA ILE A 45 -11.49 7.39 17.63
C ILE A 45 -10.06 7.90 17.42
N ASP A 46 -9.72 9.10 17.91
CA ASP A 46 -8.38 9.71 17.81
C ASP A 46 -7.75 10.05 19.18
N GLY A 47 -8.34 9.56 20.27
CA GLY A 47 -7.96 9.89 21.65
C GLY A 47 -8.55 11.19 22.19
N LYS A 48 -9.13 12.08 21.36
CA LYS A 48 -9.96 13.21 21.81
C LYS A 48 -11.43 12.81 21.93
N GLY A 49 -11.89 11.92 21.07
CA GLY A 49 -13.24 11.40 21.13
C GLY A 49 -13.60 10.54 19.93
N TRP A 50 -14.86 10.12 19.93
CA TRP A 50 -15.48 9.32 18.88
C TRP A 50 -16.02 10.20 17.75
N TYR A 51 -15.88 9.73 16.51
CA TYR A 51 -16.41 10.38 15.32
C TYR A 51 -17.36 9.46 14.58
N SER A 52 -18.64 9.84 14.50
CA SER A 52 -19.66 9.14 13.72
C SER A 52 -19.55 9.38 12.21
N THR A 53 -18.32 9.37 11.67
CA THR A 53 -17.98 9.63 10.27
C THR A 53 -16.64 8.97 9.92
N THR A 54 -16.18 9.08 8.68
CA THR A 54 -14.90 8.52 8.18
C THR A 54 -13.69 9.32 8.67
N ARG A 55 -13.49 9.34 10.00
CA ARG A 55 -12.40 10.02 10.71
C ARG A 55 -12.04 9.26 11.98
N GLY A 56 -10.75 9.16 12.27
CA GLY A 56 -10.24 8.79 13.59
C GLY A 56 -8.72 8.81 13.60
N ASN A 57 -8.09 7.89 14.32
CA ASN A 57 -6.67 7.99 14.62
C ASN A 57 -5.77 7.86 13.39
N ASN A 58 -6.07 6.92 12.50
CA ASN A 58 -5.18 6.59 11.39
C ASN A 58 -5.40 7.49 10.17
N ALA A 59 -6.64 7.98 9.99
CA ALA A 59 -7.02 8.71 8.79
C ALA A 59 -8.24 9.62 8.97
N ILE A 60 -8.36 10.60 8.06
CA ILE A 60 -9.56 11.40 7.83
C ILE A 60 -9.90 11.39 6.33
N ALA A 61 -11.09 10.91 5.98
CA ALA A 61 -11.54 10.80 4.59
C ALA A 61 -12.73 11.72 4.29
N GLN A 62 -12.69 12.35 3.11
CA GLN A 62 -13.65 13.35 2.63
C GLN A 62 -13.65 13.43 1.10
N GLU A 63 -14.70 14.02 0.53
CA GLU A 63 -14.61 14.52 -0.86
C GLU A 63 -13.71 15.76 -0.93
N ASN A 64 -13.09 16.00 -2.09
CA ASN A 64 -12.38 17.26 -2.36
C ASN A 64 -12.60 17.77 -3.79
N PRO A 65 -13.85 18.08 -4.20
CA PRO A 65 -14.17 18.39 -5.59
C PRO A 65 -13.50 19.67 -6.13
N THR A 66 -13.04 20.57 -5.25
CA THR A 66 -12.33 21.79 -5.65
C THR A 66 -10.84 21.56 -5.93
N GLY A 67 -10.28 20.43 -5.47
CA GLY A 67 -8.84 20.17 -5.50
C GLY A 67 -8.02 21.06 -4.55
N GLY A 68 -8.68 21.77 -3.63
CA GLY A 68 -8.06 22.69 -2.70
C GLY A 68 -7.28 21.99 -1.58
N PRO A 69 -6.53 22.75 -0.77
CA PRO A 69 -5.82 22.22 0.39
C PRO A 69 -6.72 21.91 1.58
N GLU A 70 -7.93 22.48 1.65
CA GLU A 70 -8.87 22.29 2.76
C GLU A 70 -9.41 20.86 2.78
N TYR A 71 -9.55 20.30 3.99
CA TYR A 71 -10.06 18.95 4.18
C TYR A 71 -10.86 18.77 5.48
N GLU A 72 -10.49 19.47 6.57
CA GLU A 72 -11.05 19.26 7.91
C GLU A 72 -12.59 19.40 7.92
N ASN A 73 -13.11 20.43 7.22
CA ASN A 73 -14.54 20.72 7.14
C ASN A 73 -15.22 20.23 5.84
N ASN A 74 -14.48 19.55 4.96
CA ASN A 74 -15.07 19.02 3.73
C ASN A 74 -16.10 17.94 4.05
N TYR A 75 -16.98 17.70 3.09
CA TYR A 75 -18.06 16.75 3.25
C TYR A 75 -17.53 15.32 3.41
N ARG A 76 -18.16 14.61 4.34
CA ARG A 76 -18.00 13.19 4.62
C ARG A 76 -19.29 12.63 5.20
N PRO A 77 -19.64 11.38 4.90
CA PRO A 77 -20.87 10.79 5.39
C PRO A 77 -20.89 10.75 6.92
N LYS A 78 -21.99 11.17 7.54
CA LYS A 78 -22.22 11.04 8.99
C LYS A 78 -23.21 9.90 9.23
N SER A 79 -22.88 9.00 10.13
CA SER A 79 -23.73 7.88 10.55
C SER A 79 -23.67 7.72 12.07
N PRO A 80 -24.64 8.28 12.83
CA PRO A 80 -24.64 8.20 14.30
C PRO A 80 -24.62 6.77 14.86
N LEU A 81 -25.09 5.80 14.09
CA LEU A 81 -25.10 4.38 14.43
C LEU A 81 -23.88 3.63 13.86
N PHE A 82 -22.92 4.33 13.25
CA PHE A 82 -21.75 3.74 12.59
C PHE A 82 -22.11 2.73 11.49
N ILE A 83 -23.24 2.93 10.81
CA ILE A 83 -23.69 2.13 9.66
C ILE A 83 -23.33 2.89 8.39
N PHE A 84 -22.20 2.53 7.78
CA PHE A 84 -21.66 3.12 6.54
C PHE A 84 -22.03 2.23 5.34
N LYS A 85 -23.33 2.18 5.03
CA LYS A 85 -23.91 1.41 3.93
C LYS A 85 -24.48 2.36 2.87
N TYR A 86 -23.70 2.61 1.83
CA TYR A 86 -24.07 3.55 0.76
C TYR A 86 -24.18 2.85 -0.61
N PRO A 87 -25.12 3.28 -1.47
CA PRO A 87 -25.30 2.68 -2.79
C PRO A 87 -24.07 2.91 -3.68
N TYR A 88 -23.71 1.89 -4.44
CA TYR A 88 -22.70 1.97 -5.50
C TYR A 88 -22.98 0.89 -6.54
N SER A 89 -22.85 1.24 -7.82
CA SER A 89 -22.72 0.29 -8.91
C SER A 89 -21.78 0.87 -9.97
N LYS A 90 -21.18 -0.02 -10.78
CA LYS A 90 -20.30 0.36 -11.90
C LYS A 90 -20.99 1.22 -12.98
N ALA A 91 -22.33 1.31 -12.96
CA ALA A 91 -23.11 2.08 -13.91
C ALA A 91 -23.50 3.48 -13.40
N MET A 92 -23.31 3.77 -12.11
CA MET A 92 -23.67 5.07 -11.54
C MET A 92 -22.79 6.18 -12.13
N THR A 93 -23.41 7.33 -12.41
CA THR A 93 -22.76 8.53 -12.96
C THR A 93 -23.62 9.76 -12.61
N PRO A 94 -23.03 10.96 -12.37
CA PRO A 94 -21.60 11.24 -12.28
C PRO A 94 -20.94 10.60 -11.03
N PRO A 95 -19.60 10.58 -10.90
CA PRO A 95 -18.93 10.04 -9.71
C PRO A 95 -19.43 10.58 -8.37
N SER A 96 -19.81 11.86 -8.34
CA SER A 96 -20.38 12.51 -7.16
C SER A 96 -21.70 11.89 -6.68
N SER A 97 -22.41 11.13 -7.52
CA SER A 97 -23.65 10.41 -7.15
C SER A 97 -23.43 9.27 -6.14
N TYR A 98 -22.19 8.79 -5.99
CA TYR A 98 -21.81 7.72 -5.06
C TYR A 98 -20.66 8.12 -4.13
N ARG A 99 -20.45 9.43 -3.92
CA ARG A 99 -19.38 9.96 -3.07
C ARG A 99 -19.31 9.32 -1.68
N ASP A 100 -20.44 9.01 -1.05
CA ASP A 100 -20.46 8.41 0.29
C ASP A 100 -19.84 7.00 0.28
N ALA A 101 -20.14 6.21 -0.75
CA ALA A 101 -19.56 4.88 -0.93
C ALA A 101 -18.06 4.98 -1.25
N SER A 102 -17.65 5.98 -2.04
CA SER A 102 -16.24 6.22 -2.38
C SER A 102 -15.40 6.59 -1.16
N ILE A 103 -15.86 7.58 -0.37
CA ILE A 103 -15.21 8.00 0.87
C ILE A 103 -15.12 6.82 1.86
N THR A 104 -16.20 6.04 1.99
CA THR A 104 -16.23 4.86 2.87
C THR A 104 -15.24 3.78 2.42
N GLN A 105 -15.15 3.51 1.11
CA GLN A 105 -14.21 2.54 0.55
C GLN A 105 -12.76 2.98 0.77
N LEU A 106 -12.44 4.24 0.49
CA LEU A 106 -11.11 4.80 0.68
C LEU A 106 -10.68 4.75 2.15
N PHE A 107 -11.59 5.10 3.05
CA PHE A 107 -11.37 5.02 4.50
C PHE A 107 -11.13 3.58 4.94
N TYR A 108 -11.96 2.62 4.50
CA TYR A 108 -11.81 1.21 4.82
C TYR A 108 -10.46 0.66 4.36
N THR A 109 -10.14 0.78 3.06
CA THR A 109 -8.92 0.19 2.49
C THR A 109 -7.67 0.74 3.18
N THR A 110 -7.64 2.05 3.44
CA THR A 110 -6.51 2.70 4.10
C THR A 110 -6.34 2.23 5.55
N ASN A 111 -7.43 2.17 6.32
CA ASN A 111 -7.33 1.74 7.72
C ASN A 111 -6.97 0.25 7.85
N VAL A 112 -7.50 -0.62 6.99
CA VAL A 112 -7.06 -2.02 6.95
C VAL A 112 -5.56 -2.10 6.65
N TYR A 113 -5.09 -1.33 5.67
CA TYR A 113 -3.69 -1.37 5.30
C TYR A 113 -2.78 -0.85 6.41
N HIS A 114 -3.18 0.24 7.08
CA HIS A 114 -2.53 0.73 8.30
C HIS A 114 -2.39 -0.41 9.33
N ASP A 115 -3.48 -1.12 9.63
CA ASP A 115 -3.46 -2.20 10.63
C ASP A 115 -2.55 -3.38 10.23
N VAL A 116 -2.53 -3.74 8.94
CA VAL A 116 -1.64 -4.77 8.40
C VAL A 116 -0.18 -4.33 8.52
N LEU A 117 0.14 -3.11 8.11
CA LEU A 117 1.48 -2.53 8.19
C LEU A 117 1.98 -2.42 9.63
N TYR A 118 1.09 -2.04 10.56
CA TYR A 118 1.39 -1.99 11.98
C TYR A 118 1.85 -3.37 12.48
N ILE A 119 1.12 -4.43 12.12
CA ILE A 119 1.49 -5.81 12.48
C ILE A 119 2.84 -6.21 11.89
N LEU A 120 3.13 -5.76 10.67
CA LEU A 120 4.41 -5.99 10.00
C LEU A 120 5.54 -5.07 10.52
N GLY A 121 5.25 -4.11 11.40
CA GLY A 121 6.25 -3.33 12.12
C GLY A 121 6.30 -1.83 11.79
N PHE A 122 5.44 -1.33 10.89
CA PHE A 122 5.28 0.12 10.69
C PHE A 122 4.35 0.70 11.76
N ASN A 123 4.90 0.83 12.96
CA ASN A 123 4.24 1.33 14.16
C ASN A 123 4.64 2.78 14.46
N GLU A 124 4.26 3.30 15.63
CA GLU A 124 4.49 4.69 16.02
C GLU A 124 5.98 5.07 16.01
N LYS A 125 6.86 4.21 16.55
CA LYS A 125 8.32 4.47 16.54
C LYS A 125 8.91 4.44 15.13
N ALA A 126 8.30 3.71 14.21
CA ALA A 126 8.71 3.63 12.83
C ALA A 126 8.15 4.77 11.97
N GLY A 127 7.44 5.73 12.57
CA GLY A 127 6.88 6.89 11.89
C GLY A 127 5.63 6.57 11.06
N ASN A 128 4.70 5.78 11.62
CA ASN A 128 3.39 5.57 11.01
C ASN A 128 2.51 6.84 11.06
N PHE A 129 1.34 6.78 10.42
CA PHE A 129 0.43 7.93 10.33
C PHE A 129 -0.68 7.80 11.38
N GLN A 130 -0.55 8.52 12.50
CA GLN A 130 -1.49 8.48 13.62
C GLN A 130 -1.65 9.84 14.33
N ILE A 131 -2.89 10.24 14.64
CA ILE A 131 -3.13 11.44 15.47
C ILE A 131 -2.54 11.27 16.87
N ASN A 132 -2.78 10.12 17.50
CA ASN A 132 -2.34 9.82 18.85
C ASN A 132 -1.53 8.52 18.83
N ASN A 133 -0.33 8.59 19.42
CA ASN A 133 0.59 7.46 19.51
C ASN A 133 0.51 6.74 20.87
N TRP A 134 -0.35 7.20 21.79
CA TRP A 134 -0.52 6.65 23.14
C TRP A 134 0.80 6.37 23.87
N ASN A 135 1.75 7.30 23.78
CA ASN A 135 3.10 7.20 24.36
C ASN A 135 3.92 5.99 23.88
N LYS A 136 3.62 5.40 22.72
CA LYS A 136 4.38 4.30 22.15
C LYS A 136 5.63 4.74 21.39
N GLY A 137 5.82 6.04 21.18
CA GLY A 137 6.97 6.65 20.50
C GLY A 137 6.58 7.36 19.20
N GLY A 138 7.57 7.83 18.43
CA GLY A 138 7.33 8.65 17.23
C GLY A 138 6.71 10.01 17.54
N VAL A 139 6.30 10.73 16.49
CA VAL A 139 5.61 12.01 16.57
C VAL A 139 4.22 11.89 15.96
N GLY A 140 3.19 11.90 16.81
CA GLY A 140 1.80 11.86 16.35
C GLY A 140 1.31 13.19 15.79
N GLY A 141 0.00 13.25 15.51
CA GLY A 141 -0.65 14.41 14.90
C GLY A 141 -0.69 14.32 13.37
N ASP A 142 -0.50 13.12 12.82
CA ASP A 142 -0.10 12.93 11.44
C ASP A 142 -0.82 11.79 10.72
N TYR A 143 -2.10 11.60 11.02
CA TYR A 143 -2.98 10.74 10.22
C TYR A 143 -2.85 10.94 8.69
N ALA A 144 -3.36 9.98 7.92
CA ALA A 144 -3.49 10.18 6.48
C ALA A 144 -4.75 11.02 6.16
N ILE A 145 -4.56 12.14 5.47
CA ILE A 145 -5.64 12.90 4.82
C ILE A 145 -5.99 12.17 3.51
N LEU A 146 -7.24 11.73 3.38
CA LEU A 146 -7.71 10.90 2.27
C LEU A 146 -8.77 11.63 1.45
N ASN A 147 -8.35 12.27 0.37
CA ASN A 147 -9.25 12.97 -0.53
C ASN A 147 -9.80 12.01 -1.59
N SER A 148 -11.09 11.71 -1.48
CA SER A 148 -11.87 10.98 -2.48
C SER A 148 -12.33 11.94 -3.58
N GLN A 149 -12.28 11.48 -4.83
CA GLN A 149 -12.71 12.24 -6.01
C GLN A 149 -12.12 13.66 -6.03
N ASP A 150 -10.81 13.76 -5.76
CA ASP A 150 -10.11 15.04 -5.62
C ASP A 150 -10.07 15.77 -6.98
N GLY A 151 -10.57 17.00 -7.02
CA GLY A 151 -10.71 17.79 -8.25
C GLY A 151 -9.41 18.37 -8.81
N SER A 152 -8.26 18.14 -8.16
CA SER A 152 -6.95 18.62 -8.65
C SER A 152 -6.40 17.82 -9.83
N GLY A 153 -7.02 16.71 -10.22
CA GLY A 153 -6.61 15.92 -11.37
C GLY A 153 -7.59 14.81 -11.77
N VAL A 154 -7.23 14.09 -12.84
CA VAL A 154 -7.91 12.90 -13.34
C VAL A 154 -6.87 11.88 -13.81
N ASN A 155 -7.27 10.61 -13.95
CA ASN A 155 -6.45 9.50 -14.47
C ASN A 155 -5.12 9.29 -13.73
N ASN A 156 -5.11 9.54 -12.43
CA ASN A 156 -3.93 9.40 -11.59
C ASN A 156 -4.32 9.28 -10.11
N ALA A 157 -3.33 9.25 -9.24
CA ALA A 157 -3.45 9.56 -7.81
C ALA A 157 -2.10 10.12 -7.35
N ASN A 158 -1.99 10.53 -6.08
CA ASN A 158 -0.68 10.82 -5.47
C ASN A 158 -0.77 10.81 -3.94
N PHE A 159 0.39 10.65 -3.32
CA PHE A 159 0.59 10.76 -1.88
C PHE A 159 1.73 11.73 -1.56
N ALA A 160 1.48 12.71 -0.69
CA ALA A 160 2.52 13.54 -0.12
C ALA A 160 2.97 12.98 1.24
N THR A 161 4.27 12.76 1.41
CA THR A 161 4.87 12.23 2.64
C THR A 161 5.79 13.27 3.27
N PRO A 162 5.30 14.16 4.14
CA PRO A 162 6.18 14.95 4.99
C PRO A 162 6.79 14.07 6.12
N PRO A 163 7.80 14.58 6.84
CA PRO A 163 8.37 13.91 8.01
C PRO A 163 7.34 13.56 9.08
N ASP A 164 7.72 12.67 9.99
CA ASP A 164 6.94 12.27 11.15
C ASP A 164 6.36 13.48 11.91
N GLY A 165 5.10 13.37 12.34
CA GLY A 165 4.37 14.48 12.98
C GLY A 165 3.69 15.47 12.04
N GLN A 166 3.78 15.28 10.72
CA GLN A 166 2.98 16.02 9.74
C GLN A 166 2.10 15.06 8.93
N PRO A 167 0.80 15.38 8.71
CA PRO A 167 -0.12 14.49 8.00
C PRO A 167 0.36 14.10 6.60
N GLY A 168 0.33 12.80 6.32
CA GLY A 168 0.38 12.32 4.94
C GLY A 168 -0.88 12.76 4.18
N ARG A 169 -0.78 13.01 2.87
CA ARG A 169 -1.94 13.43 2.08
C ARG A 169 -2.08 12.64 0.80
N MET A 170 -3.10 11.78 0.75
CA MET A 170 -3.52 11.02 -0.41
C MET A 170 -4.59 11.77 -1.19
N ARG A 171 -4.42 11.88 -2.51
CA ARG A 171 -5.40 12.43 -3.44
C ARG A 171 -5.76 11.38 -4.47
N MET A 172 -6.99 10.87 -4.38
CA MET A 172 -7.53 9.86 -5.29
C MET A 172 -8.39 10.55 -6.34
N TYR A 173 -8.14 10.27 -7.62
CA TYR A 173 -8.85 10.89 -8.73
C TYR A 173 -9.87 9.95 -9.37
N THR A 174 -10.81 10.56 -10.10
CA THR A 174 -11.62 9.84 -11.07
C THR A 174 -10.81 9.58 -12.34
N TRP A 175 -11.23 8.58 -13.09
CA TRP A 175 -10.62 8.13 -14.34
C TRP A 175 -11.65 8.21 -15.45
N ASN A 176 -11.36 9.06 -16.44
CA ASN A 176 -12.26 9.34 -17.57
C ASN A 176 -11.88 8.55 -18.84
N ALA A 177 -11.08 7.50 -18.69
CA ALA A 177 -10.71 6.56 -19.76
C ALA A 177 -11.81 5.53 -20.10
N SER A 178 -12.97 5.59 -19.42
CA SER A 178 -14.14 4.76 -19.69
C SER A 178 -15.45 5.55 -19.55
N ILE A 179 -16.54 4.98 -20.08
CA ILE A 179 -17.90 5.48 -19.87
C ILE A 179 -18.72 4.39 -19.16
N PRO A 180 -19.28 4.65 -17.96
CA PRO A 180 -19.05 5.85 -17.13
C PRO A 180 -17.59 5.94 -16.61
N GLU A 181 -17.24 7.09 -16.04
CA GLU A 181 -15.95 7.29 -15.36
C GLU A 181 -15.79 6.29 -14.21
N ARG A 182 -14.55 5.82 -14.01
CA ARG A 182 -14.18 4.93 -12.90
C ARG A 182 -13.57 5.75 -11.78
N ASP A 183 -13.95 5.46 -10.54
CA ASP A 183 -13.41 6.16 -9.37
C ASP A 183 -12.28 5.33 -8.77
N GLY A 184 -11.07 5.92 -8.71
CA GLY A 184 -9.86 5.26 -8.23
C GLY A 184 -9.95 4.79 -6.77
N CYS A 185 -10.87 5.33 -5.97
CA CYS A 185 -11.10 4.88 -4.59
C CYS A 185 -11.58 3.42 -4.51
N PHE A 186 -12.18 2.89 -5.58
CA PHE A 186 -12.61 1.49 -5.65
C PHE A 186 -11.54 0.55 -6.21
N GLU A 187 -10.40 1.07 -6.67
CA GLU A 187 -9.24 0.23 -6.97
C GLU A 187 -8.28 0.22 -5.78
N ALA A 188 -8.39 -0.80 -4.94
CA ALA A 188 -7.57 -0.98 -3.75
C ALA A 188 -6.07 -0.97 -4.09
N GLY A 189 -5.67 -1.48 -5.26
CA GLY A 189 -4.28 -1.42 -5.72
C GLY A 189 -3.73 0.00 -5.84
N ILE A 190 -4.54 0.98 -6.28
CA ILE A 190 -4.11 2.39 -6.34
C ILE A 190 -4.02 2.96 -4.93
N VAL A 191 -5.02 2.71 -4.06
CA VAL A 191 -4.99 3.19 -2.67
C VAL A 191 -3.77 2.65 -1.91
N ILE A 192 -3.48 1.36 -2.07
CA ILE A 192 -2.31 0.70 -1.44
C ILE A 192 -1.02 1.27 -2.03
N HIS A 193 -0.94 1.47 -3.34
CA HIS A 193 0.20 2.10 -4.00
C HIS A 193 0.50 3.47 -3.37
N GLU A 194 -0.50 4.34 -3.31
CA GLU A 194 -0.34 5.68 -2.75
C GLU A 194 0.08 5.64 -1.28
N TYR A 195 -0.56 4.81 -0.46
CA TYR A 195 -0.20 4.72 0.96
C TYR A 195 1.22 4.18 1.16
N THR A 196 1.69 3.31 0.26
CA THR A 196 3.06 2.75 0.30
C THR A 196 4.13 3.80 0.01
N HIS A 197 3.82 4.88 -0.73
CA HIS A 197 4.72 6.04 -0.80
C HIS A 197 4.91 6.69 0.57
N GLY A 198 3.86 6.73 1.40
CA GLY A 198 3.94 7.11 2.80
C GLY A 198 4.93 6.22 3.57
N VAL A 199 4.71 4.91 3.51
CA VAL A 199 5.52 3.91 4.24
C VAL A 199 6.99 3.98 3.85
N SER A 200 7.27 3.90 2.55
CA SER A 200 8.65 3.83 2.04
C SER A 200 9.44 5.10 2.33
N ASN A 201 8.82 6.29 2.24
CA ASN A 201 9.48 7.56 2.57
C ASN A 201 9.65 7.79 4.07
N ARG A 202 8.75 7.28 4.93
CA ARG A 202 8.90 7.37 6.40
C ARG A 202 9.98 6.41 6.92
N LEU A 203 10.09 5.22 6.34
CA LEU A 203 11.08 4.23 6.76
C LEU A 203 12.49 4.53 6.23
N THR A 204 12.61 4.92 4.96
CA THR A 204 13.93 5.12 4.33
C THR A 204 14.63 6.35 4.89
N GLY A 205 15.80 6.16 5.51
CA GLY A 205 16.54 7.24 6.16
C GLY A 205 15.95 7.72 7.49
N GLY A 206 14.90 7.04 7.98
CA GLY A 206 14.25 7.28 9.26
C GLY A 206 13.10 8.31 9.22
N PRO A 207 12.21 8.27 10.23
CA PRO A 207 10.94 9.03 10.22
C PRO A 207 11.08 10.55 10.05
N GLU A 208 12.20 11.11 10.51
CA GLU A 208 12.45 12.55 10.48
C GLU A 208 12.87 13.07 9.08
N ASN A 209 13.17 12.20 8.12
CA ASN A 209 13.73 12.59 6.82
C ASN A 209 13.02 11.98 5.61
N SER A 210 12.00 12.69 5.09
CA SER A 210 11.26 12.27 3.89
C SER A 210 11.90 12.63 2.55
N ARG A 211 13.20 12.95 2.50
CA ARG A 211 13.91 13.25 1.24
C ARG A 211 14.67 12.04 0.69
N CYS A 212 14.54 10.89 1.33
CA CYS A 212 15.44 9.76 1.09
C CYS A 212 15.05 8.84 -0.08
N LEU A 213 13.95 9.12 -0.78
CA LEU A 213 13.61 8.48 -2.06
C LEU A 213 13.46 9.51 -3.20
N ALA A 214 14.18 10.64 -3.12
CA ALA A 214 14.05 11.73 -4.08
C ALA A 214 14.96 11.64 -5.32
N ALA A 215 16.04 10.83 -5.28
CA ALA A 215 16.88 10.62 -6.45
C ALA A 215 16.21 9.65 -7.44
N LEU A 216 16.57 9.72 -8.73
CA LEU A 216 15.88 9.00 -9.80
C LEU A 216 15.74 7.48 -9.54
N GLU A 217 16.83 6.78 -9.20
CA GLU A 217 16.75 5.33 -8.93
C GLU A 217 16.03 5.03 -7.61
N SER A 218 16.27 5.82 -6.56
CA SER A 218 15.59 5.66 -5.27
C SER A 218 14.08 5.92 -5.36
N GLY A 219 13.66 6.95 -6.09
CA GLY A 219 12.25 7.25 -6.36
C GLY A 219 11.62 6.20 -7.28
N GLY A 220 12.41 5.65 -8.22
CA GLY A 220 12.01 4.48 -8.98
C GLY A 220 11.73 3.27 -8.10
N MET A 221 12.57 2.98 -7.10
CA MET A 221 12.26 1.95 -6.11
C MET A 221 11.03 2.32 -5.28
N GLY A 222 10.82 3.60 -4.97
CA GLY A 222 9.59 4.15 -4.39
C GLY A 222 8.33 3.66 -5.14
N GLU A 223 8.29 3.88 -6.45
CA GLU A 223 7.21 3.37 -7.32
C GLU A 223 7.11 1.84 -7.31
N GLY A 224 8.25 1.15 -7.32
CA GLY A 224 8.30 -0.30 -7.35
C GLY A 224 7.83 -0.97 -6.05
N TRP A 225 8.14 -0.39 -4.88
CA TRP A 225 7.60 -0.87 -3.61
C TRP A 225 6.09 -0.69 -3.55
N SER A 226 5.59 0.46 -3.99
CA SER A 226 4.16 0.73 -4.04
C SER A 226 3.39 -0.27 -4.89
N ASP A 227 3.87 -0.55 -6.11
CA ASP A 227 3.31 -1.60 -6.96
C ASP A 227 3.45 -3.00 -6.34
N PHE A 228 4.58 -3.29 -5.70
CA PHE A 228 4.83 -4.58 -5.06
C PHE A 228 3.86 -4.86 -3.91
N PHE A 229 3.63 -3.91 -3.00
CA PHE A 229 2.71 -4.11 -1.88
C PHE A 229 1.26 -4.26 -2.39
N ALA A 230 0.84 -3.44 -3.35
CA ALA A 230 -0.45 -3.59 -4.01
C ALA A 230 -0.63 -4.99 -4.62
N THR A 231 0.41 -5.48 -5.32
CA THR A 231 0.42 -6.82 -5.93
C THR A 231 0.42 -7.93 -4.88
N ALA A 232 1.27 -7.87 -3.85
CA ALA A 232 1.40 -8.88 -2.82
C ALA A 232 0.10 -9.04 -2.00
N ILE A 233 -0.62 -7.94 -1.78
CA ILE A 233 -1.88 -7.94 -1.01
C ILE A 233 -3.02 -8.58 -1.80
N ARG A 234 -3.10 -8.36 -3.11
CA ARG A 234 -4.20 -8.84 -3.97
C ARG A 234 -4.05 -10.29 -4.47
N LEU A 235 -3.10 -11.06 -3.92
CA LEU A 235 -3.00 -12.49 -4.19
C LEU A 235 -4.32 -13.20 -3.81
N LYS A 236 -4.75 -14.10 -4.69
CA LYS A 236 -5.98 -14.89 -4.60
C LYS A 236 -5.68 -16.35 -4.25
N PRO A 237 -6.66 -17.10 -3.72
CA PRO A 237 -6.45 -18.49 -3.30
C PRO A 237 -5.88 -19.38 -4.41
N GLY A 238 -6.36 -19.21 -5.64
CA GLY A 238 -5.94 -19.99 -6.81
C GLY A 238 -4.61 -19.59 -7.45
N ASP A 239 -3.98 -18.50 -7.01
CA ASP A 239 -2.77 -18.02 -7.68
C ASP A 239 -1.58 -18.93 -7.48
N THR A 240 -0.76 -19.01 -8.53
CA THR A 240 0.49 -19.74 -8.57
C THR A 240 1.60 -18.83 -9.08
N ARG A 241 2.83 -19.32 -9.03
CA ARG A 241 4.00 -18.66 -9.64
C ARG A 241 3.78 -18.18 -11.08
N ALA A 242 2.91 -18.87 -11.84
CA ALA A 242 2.59 -18.52 -13.22
C ALA A 242 1.50 -17.44 -13.37
N THR A 243 0.87 -17.00 -12.29
CA THR A 243 -0.09 -15.89 -12.31
C THR A 243 0.65 -14.57 -12.59
N ASP A 244 0.07 -13.77 -13.48
CA ASP A 244 0.58 -12.44 -13.83
C ASP A 244 -0.35 -11.33 -13.34
N TYR A 245 0.22 -10.24 -12.83
CA TYR A 245 -0.53 -9.08 -12.33
C TYR A 245 -0.28 -7.82 -13.13
N THR A 246 -1.32 -7.00 -13.25
CA THR A 246 -1.29 -5.65 -13.81
C THR A 246 -1.47 -4.62 -12.71
N MET A 247 -1.23 -3.35 -13.03
CA MET A 247 -1.57 -2.22 -12.16
C MET A 247 -2.53 -1.28 -12.87
N GLY A 248 -3.55 -0.79 -12.16
CA GLY A 248 -4.46 0.22 -12.66
C GLY A 248 -5.32 -0.23 -13.84
N GLU A 249 -5.44 -1.52 -14.12
CA GLU A 249 -6.10 -2.03 -15.34
C GLU A 249 -7.59 -1.69 -15.37
N TRP A 250 -8.26 -1.80 -14.22
CA TRP A 250 -9.65 -1.38 -14.12
C TRP A 250 -9.75 0.14 -14.22
N ALA A 251 -9.13 0.93 -13.35
CA ALA A 251 -9.30 2.37 -13.38
C ALA A 251 -8.92 3.01 -14.74
N SER A 252 -7.79 2.59 -15.32
CA SER A 252 -7.30 3.11 -16.61
C SER A 252 -8.05 2.61 -17.83
N ASN A 253 -8.88 1.57 -17.68
CA ASN A 253 -9.55 0.90 -18.79
C ASN A 253 -8.57 0.48 -19.92
N ARG A 254 -7.31 0.23 -19.56
CA ARG A 254 -6.24 -0.14 -20.49
C ARG A 254 -5.92 -1.63 -20.32
N PRO A 255 -6.14 -2.46 -21.36
CA PRO A 255 -5.69 -3.85 -21.32
C PRO A 255 -4.21 -3.94 -20.94
N ASN A 256 -3.87 -4.84 -20.02
CA ASN A 256 -2.54 -5.00 -19.43
C ASN A 256 -2.10 -3.90 -18.44
N GLY A 257 -3.01 -3.01 -18.03
CA GLY A 257 -2.73 -1.99 -17.01
C GLY A 257 -1.75 -0.91 -17.47
N ILE A 258 -1.26 -0.08 -16.54
CA ILE A 258 -0.55 1.17 -16.82
C ILE A 258 0.97 1.04 -16.96
N ARG A 259 1.57 -0.04 -16.46
CA ARG A 259 3.03 -0.29 -16.53
C ARG A 259 3.42 -0.90 -17.89
N LYS A 260 4.73 -0.98 -18.17
CA LYS A 260 5.24 -1.47 -19.46
C LYS A 260 5.00 -2.98 -19.60
N TYR A 261 5.30 -3.74 -18.55
CA TYR A 261 5.03 -5.17 -18.49
C TYR A 261 4.23 -5.53 -17.24
N ARG A 262 3.47 -6.62 -17.36
CA ARG A 262 2.80 -7.27 -16.23
C ARG A 262 3.86 -7.79 -15.25
N TYR A 263 3.56 -7.78 -13.96
CA TYR A 263 4.36 -8.51 -12.97
C TYR A 263 4.19 -10.01 -13.22
N SER A 264 5.27 -10.65 -13.63
CA SER A 264 5.29 -12.04 -14.07
C SER A 264 6.59 -12.68 -13.64
N THR A 265 6.57 -13.98 -13.34
CA THR A 265 7.81 -14.76 -13.18
C THR A 265 8.34 -15.29 -14.51
N SER A 266 7.63 -15.09 -15.62
CA SER A 266 8.08 -15.42 -16.97
C SER A 266 8.91 -14.28 -17.55
N LEU A 267 10.17 -14.56 -17.91
CA LEU A 267 11.03 -13.59 -18.60
C LEU A 267 10.57 -13.32 -20.05
N THR A 268 9.71 -14.19 -20.61
CA THR A 268 9.07 -13.93 -21.90
C THR A 268 7.95 -12.89 -21.77
N THR A 269 7.16 -12.96 -20.70
CA THR A 269 6.08 -11.99 -20.44
C THR A 269 6.64 -10.66 -19.95
N ASN A 270 7.64 -10.72 -19.07
CA ASN A 270 8.30 -9.55 -18.50
C ASN A 270 9.82 -9.74 -18.54
N PRO A 271 10.49 -9.20 -19.58
CA PRO A 271 11.93 -9.35 -19.77
C PRO A 271 12.77 -8.40 -18.93
N HIS A 272 12.18 -7.61 -18.01
CA HIS A 272 12.95 -6.60 -17.28
C HIS A 272 14.13 -7.17 -16.49
N MET A 273 15.30 -6.59 -16.73
CA MET A 273 16.57 -6.83 -16.06
C MET A 273 17.08 -5.56 -15.38
N TYR A 274 18.03 -5.67 -14.45
CA TYR A 274 18.66 -4.54 -13.76
C TYR A 274 19.25 -3.50 -14.73
N VAL A 275 19.91 -3.97 -15.79
CA VAL A 275 20.53 -3.11 -16.80
C VAL A 275 19.53 -2.32 -17.64
N ASP A 276 18.24 -2.72 -17.67
CA ASP A 276 17.21 -1.96 -18.40
C ASP A 276 16.88 -0.63 -17.74
N ALA A 277 17.36 -0.39 -16.51
CA ALA A 277 17.30 0.91 -15.87
C ALA A 277 18.27 1.93 -16.50
N ASP A 278 19.25 1.49 -17.29
CA ASP A 278 20.16 2.36 -18.03
C ASP A 278 19.38 3.24 -19.02
N GLY A 279 19.59 4.56 -18.94
CA GLY A 279 18.94 5.54 -19.81
C GLY A 279 17.47 5.84 -19.50
N LEU A 280 16.83 5.15 -18.56
CA LEU A 280 15.48 5.50 -18.13
C LEU A 280 15.49 6.81 -17.33
N THR A 281 14.52 7.67 -17.61
CA THR A 281 14.33 8.97 -16.95
C THR A 281 13.04 9.06 -16.14
N SER A 282 12.21 8.00 -16.16
CA SER A 282 10.93 7.93 -15.47
C SER A 282 11.02 6.99 -14.26
N VAL A 283 10.68 7.51 -13.07
CA VAL A 283 10.60 6.72 -11.84
C VAL A 283 9.64 5.54 -11.99
N HIS A 284 8.49 5.72 -12.65
CA HIS A 284 7.53 4.63 -12.87
C HIS A 284 8.09 3.49 -13.72
N ALA A 285 8.92 3.81 -14.72
CA ALA A 285 9.55 2.80 -15.57
C ALA A 285 10.62 2.01 -14.79
N ILE A 286 11.41 2.71 -13.97
CA ILE A 286 12.39 2.09 -13.06
C ILE A 286 11.66 1.25 -12.00
N GLY A 287 10.53 1.73 -11.48
CA GLY A 287 9.70 1.01 -10.52
C GLY A 287 9.13 -0.29 -11.06
N ASN A 288 8.74 -0.33 -12.34
CA ASN A 288 8.31 -1.59 -12.97
C ASN A 288 9.44 -2.64 -12.99
N ILE A 289 10.70 -2.23 -13.12
CA ILE A 289 11.85 -3.14 -12.98
C ILE A 289 12.00 -3.61 -11.52
N TRP A 290 12.00 -2.69 -10.56
CA TRP A 290 12.18 -3.04 -9.14
C TRP A 290 11.07 -3.95 -8.60
N ALA A 291 9.80 -3.61 -8.86
CA ALA A 291 8.65 -4.44 -8.50
C ALA A 291 8.71 -5.83 -9.17
N SER A 292 9.25 -5.93 -10.38
CA SER A 292 9.45 -7.24 -11.04
C SER A 292 10.48 -8.09 -10.31
N MET A 293 11.54 -7.51 -9.75
CA MET A 293 12.50 -8.23 -8.90
C MET A 293 11.85 -8.69 -7.59
N LEU A 294 11.07 -7.82 -6.95
CA LEU A 294 10.34 -8.18 -5.73
C LEU A 294 9.23 -9.21 -5.97
N TYR A 295 8.66 -9.28 -7.17
CA TYR A 295 7.70 -10.32 -7.55
C TYR A 295 8.35 -11.71 -7.63
N GLU A 296 9.61 -11.79 -8.10
CA GLU A 296 10.38 -13.04 -8.01
C GLU A 296 10.66 -13.44 -6.56
N LEU A 297 11.00 -12.45 -5.71
CA LEU A 297 11.22 -12.66 -4.28
C LEU A 297 9.97 -13.20 -3.59
N LEU A 298 8.81 -12.59 -3.87
CA LEU A 298 7.52 -13.00 -3.36
C LEU A 298 7.26 -14.48 -3.64
N TRP A 299 7.37 -14.89 -4.90
CA TRP A 299 7.09 -16.27 -5.27
C TRP A 299 8.14 -17.25 -4.75
N ASN A 300 9.41 -16.86 -4.66
CA ASN A 300 10.44 -17.73 -4.05
C ASN A 300 10.14 -18.00 -2.57
N LEU A 301 9.68 -16.99 -1.83
CA LEU A 301 9.30 -17.17 -0.43
C LEU A 301 7.98 -17.91 -0.28
N ILE A 302 6.99 -17.68 -1.16
CA ILE A 302 5.74 -18.43 -1.19
C ILE A 302 5.99 -19.92 -1.47
N ASP A 303 6.87 -20.26 -2.42
CA ASP A 303 7.19 -21.66 -2.72
C ASP A 303 7.82 -22.37 -1.51
N LYS A 304 8.58 -21.64 -0.70
CA LYS A 304 9.26 -22.18 0.49
C LYS A 304 8.37 -22.25 1.73
N HIS A 305 7.58 -21.22 2.00
CA HIS A 305 6.84 -21.05 3.27
C HIS A 305 5.32 -21.12 3.09
N GLY A 306 4.84 -21.36 1.87
CA GLY A 306 3.43 -21.27 1.52
C GLY A 306 2.93 -19.82 1.37
N LYS A 307 1.77 -19.66 0.76
CA LYS A 307 1.13 -18.36 0.51
C LYS A 307 0.35 -17.80 1.71
N GLY A 308 0.05 -18.65 2.69
CA GLY A 308 -0.89 -18.35 3.77
C GLY A 308 -2.34 -18.29 3.28
N ASP A 309 -3.26 -18.02 4.21
CA ASP A 309 -4.66 -17.78 3.88
C ASP A 309 -4.85 -16.32 3.43
N VAL A 310 -4.91 -16.11 2.11
CA VAL A 310 -5.07 -14.78 1.52
C VAL A 310 -6.45 -14.15 1.79
N THR A 311 -7.42 -14.93 2.29
CA THR A 311 -8.74 -14.41 2.69
C THR A 311 -8.71 -13.76 4.07
N LYS A 312 -7.61 -13.92 4.82
CA LYS A 312 -7.42 -13.30 6.14
C LYS A 312 -6.67 -11.98 6.00
N ILE A 313 -7.20 -10.97 6.68
CA ILE A 313 -6.57 -9.65 6.78
C ILE A 313 -5.29 -9.72 7.64
N ARG A 314 -5.36 -10.38 8.79
CA ARG A 314 -4.30 -10.36 9.80
C ARG A 314 -3.12 -11.26 9.39
N PRO A 315 -1.89 -10.73 9.26
CA PRO A 315 -0.70 -11.55 9.17
C PRO A 315 -0.55 -12.42 10.44
N VAL A 316 -0.15 -13.68 10.27
CA VAL A 316 0.12 -14.59 11.39
C VAL A 316 1.62 -14.61 11.65
N LEU A 317 2.03 -14.27 12.87
CA LEU A 317 3.43 -14.19 13.27
C LEU A 317 3.74 -15.22 14.34
N LYS A 318 4.91 -15.86 14.23
CA LYS A 318 5.52 -16.69 15.28
C LYS A 318 6.83 -16.04 15.68
N ASN A 319 6.94 -15.61 16.94
CA ASN A 319 8.12 -14.91 17.47
C ASN A 319 8.53 -13.67 16.61
N GLY A 320 7.54 -12.90 16.14
CA GLY A 320 7.77 -11.72 15.30
C GLY A 320 8.02 -12.00 13.81
N VAL A 321 8.09 -13.27 13.40
CA VAL A 321 8.32 -13.67 12.00
C VAL A 321 6.99 -14.12 11.37
N PRO A 322 6.58 -13.59 10.21
CA PRO A 322 5.42 -14.11 9.49
C PRO A 322 5.57 -15.60 9.16
N THR A 323 4.48 -16.36 9.31
CA THR A 323 4.52 -17.82 9.10
C THR A 323 4.38 -18.25 7.65
N ASP A 324 3.99 -17.34 6.76
CA ASP A 324 3.84 -17.57 5.33
C ASP A 324 4.77 -16.67 4.50
N GLY A 325 5.08 -17.12 3.29
CA GLY A 325 6.02 -16.48 2.38
C GLY A 325 5.55 -15.13 1.82
N ARG A 326 4.23 -14.92 1.72
CA ARG A 326 3.65 -13.67 1.22
C ARG A 326 3.90 -12.54 2.21
N HIS A 327 3.49 -12.73 3.46
CA HIS A 327 3.74 -11.75 4.51
C HIS A 327 5.22 -11.69 4.90
N LEU A 328 5.97 -12.79 4.80
CA LEU A 328 7.42 -12.75 5.02
C LEU A 328 8.11 -11.87 3.98
N ALA A 329 7.75 -11.97 2.69
CA ALA A 329 8.26 -11.08 1.65
C ALA A 329 7.95 -9.62 1.95
N MET A 330 6.70 -9.31 2.32
CA MET A 330 6.31 -7.94 2.71
C MET A 330 7.12 -7.44 3.92
N LYS A 331 7.30 -8.29 4.94
CA LYS A 331 8.04 -7.96 6.16
C LYS A 331 9.51 -7.66 5.89
N ILE A 332 10.22 -8.53 5.17
CA ILE A 332 11.65 -8.31 4.90
C ILE A 332 11.87 -7.10 3.99
N VAL A 333 10.93 -6.80 3.09
CA VAL A 333 10.99 -5.58 2.27
C VAL A 333 10.80 -4.33 3.13
N LEU A 334 9.82 -4.35 4.05
CA LEU A 334 9.58 -3.27 5.01
C LEU A 334 10.79 -3.04 5.92
N ASP A 335 11.36 -4.11 6.48
CA ASP A 335 12.57 -4.03 7.30
C ASP A 335 13.79 -3.58 6.49
N GLY A 336 13.89 -3.98 5.22
CA GLY A 336 14.92 -3.51 4.30
C GLY A 336 14.86 -1.99 4.08
N MET A 337 13.66 -1.41 3.97
CA MET A 337 13.49 0.05 3.89
C MET A 337 14.03 0.77 5.12
N ALA A 338 13.88 0.17 6.31
CA ALA A 338 14.37 0.75 7.57
C ALA A 338 15.90 0.61 7.73
N LEU A 339 16.54 -0.34 7.03
CA LEU A 339 17.98 -0.60 7.12
C LEU A 339 18.80 0.12 6.03
N GLN A 340 18.23 0.34 4.86
CA GLN A 340 18.93 0.92 3.72
C GLN A 340 19.35 2.38 3.98
N PRO A 341 20.43 2.88 3.32
CA PRO A 341 20.82 4.27 3.44
C PRO A 341 19.77 5.21 2.83
N CYS A 342 19.88 6.50 3.14
CA CYS A 342 19.16 7.54 2.42
C CYS A 342 19.61 7.58 0.94
N LEU A 343 18.67 7.76 0.01
CA LEU A 343 18.90 7.72 -1.44
C LEU A 343 19.58 6.42 -1.93
N PRO A 344 19.01 5.24 -1.59
CA PRO A 344 19.63 3.97 -1.94
C PRO A 344 19.55 3.73 -3.45
N ASN A 345 20.53 2.98 -3.97
CA ASN A 345 20.44 2.33 -5.28
C ASN A 345 19.90 0.89 -5.13
N PHE A 346 19.60 0.21 -6.24
CA PHE A 346 19.04 -1.15 -6.24
C PHE A 346 19.94 -2.16 -5.50
N VAL A 347 21.27 -2.06 -5.67
CA VAL A 347 22.24 -2.95 -5.03
C VAL A 347 22.18 -2.77 -3.50
N GLN A 348 22.15 -1.53 -3.02
CA GLN A 348 22.04 -1.22 -1.60
C GLN A 348 20.69 -1.67 -1.01
N ALA A 349 19.58 -1.45 -1.73
CA ALA A 349 18.26 -1.89 -1.28
C ALA A 349 18.14 -3.43 -1.24
N ARG A 350 18.72 -4.14 -2.23
CA ARG A 350 18.84 -5.60 -2.21
C ARG A 350 19.61 -6.08 -0.98
N ASP A 351 20.76 -5.47 -0.71
CA ASP A 351 21.60 -5.84 0.42
C ASP A 351 20.89 -5.58 1.75
N ALA A 352 20.13 -4.48 1.86
CA ALA A 352 19.29 -4.21 3.02
C ALA A 352 18.17 -5.25 3.21
N ILE A 353 17.59 -5.80 2.13
CA ILE A 353 16.61 -6.91 2.21
C ILE A 353 17.28 -8.20 2.69
N LEU A 354 18.50 -8.49 2.26
CA LEU A 354 19.28 -9.63 2.74
C LEU A 354 19.62 -9.49 4.24
N ASP A 355 20.01 -8.28 4.66
CA ASP A 355 20.29 -7.99 6.06
C ASP A 355 19.02 -8.00 6.92
N ALA A 356 17.88 -7.58 6.38
CA ALA A 356 16.57 -7.72 7.02
C ALA A 356 16.24 -9.20 7.29
N ASP A 357 16.40 -10.08 6.30
CA ASP A 357 16.21 -11.53 6.51
C ASP A 357 17.22 -12.11 7.51
N LYS A 358 18.47 -11.63 7.49
CA LYS A 358 19.49 -12.01 8.47
C LYS A 358 19.06 -11.63 9.89
N ASN A 359 18.54 -10.43 10.08
CA ASN A 359 18.11 -9.95 11.39
C ASN A 359 16.82 -10.63 11.88
N LEU A 360 15.89 -10.90 10.96
CA LEU A 360 14.58 -11.45 11.28
C LEU A 360 14.58 -12.98 11.43
N THR A 361 15.28 -13.70 10.54
CA THR A 361 15.23 -15.16 10.43
C THR A 361 16.59 -15.84 10.54
N GLN A 362 17.64 -15.10 10.92
CA GLN A 362 19.03 -15.57 10.90
C GLN A 362 19.53 -15.96 9.50
N GLY A 363 18.93 -15.38 8.45
CA GLY A 363 19.36 -15.56 7.06
C GLY A 363 18.84 -16.85 6.44
N SER A 364 17.76 -17.42 7.01
CA SER A 364 17.19 -18.69 6.55
C SER A 364 16.69 -18.64 5.11
N ASN A 365 16.51 -17.45 4.52
CA ASN A 365 15.97 -17.24 3.17
C ASN A 365 16.98 -16.67 2.18
N LYS A 366 18.27 -16.60 2.56
CA LYS A 366 19.34 -16.05 1.74
C LYS A 366 19.35 -16.62 0.32
N CYS A 367 19.14 -17.93 0.16
CA CYS A 367 19.12 -18.60 -1.15
C CYS A 367 17.96 -18.11 -2.02
N GLU A 368 16.76 -18.03 -1.46
CA GLU A 368 15.54 -17.61 -2.16
C GLU A 368 15.63 -16.13 -2.58
N ILE A 369 16.17 -15.29 -1.71
CA ILE A 369 16.38 -13.87 -1.96
C ILE A 369 17.41 -13.67 -3.09
N TRP A 370 18.58 -14.30 -3.00
CA TRP A 370 19.60 -14.18 -4.05
C TRP A 370 19.11 -14.69 -5.40
N LYS A 371 18.40 -15.82 -5.44
CA LYS A 371 17.84 -16.35 -6.69
C LYS A 371 16.87 -15.40 -7.36
N ALA A 372 16.04 -14.69 -6.57
CA ALA A 372 15.08 -13.72 -7.10
C ALA A 372 15.80 -12.56 -7.80
N PHE A 373 16.76 -11.95 -7.11
CA PHE A 373 17.50 -10.80 -7.64
C PHE A 373 18.44 -11.18 -8.79
N ALA A 374 19.16 -12.30 -8.67
CA ALA A 374 20.05 -12.79 -9.73
C ALA A 374 19.29 -13.13 -11.01
N LYS A 375 18.08 -13.69 -10.92
CA LYS A 375 17.24 -13.99 -12.10
C LYS A 375 16.98 -12.76 -12.98
N ARG A 376 16.96 -11.56 -12.38
CA ARG A 376 16.76 -10.28 -13.08
C ARG A 376 18.02 -9.43 -13.12
N GLY A 377 19.20 -10.04 -13.04
CA GLY A 377 20.49 -9.38 -13.25
C GLY A 377 20.99 -8.55 -12.07
N LEU A 378 20.38 -8.63 -10.88
CA LEU A 378 20.84 -7.96 -9.66
C LEU A 378 21.55 -8.95 -8.70
N GLY A 379 22.25 -9.94 -9.25
CA GLY A 379 23.01 -10.93 -8.47
C GLY A 379 24.27 -10.37 -7.81
N VAL A 380 25.13 -11.25 -7.32
CA VAL A 380 26.31 -10.91 -6.49
C VAL A 380 27.33 -9.99 -7.20
N GLY A 381 27.37 -9.99 -8.54
CA GLY A 381 28.29 -9.18 -9.34
C GLY A 381 27.68 -7.88 -9.85
N ALA A 382 26.42 -7.59 -9.49
CA ALA A 382 25.75 -6.39 -9.97
C ALA A 382 26.36 -5.13 -9.35
N VAL A 383 26.59 -4.11 -10.19
CA VAL A 383 27.23 -2.85 -9.79
C VAL A 383 26.40 -1.67 -10.29
N PHE A 384 26.10 -0.76 -9.37
CA PHE A 384 25.48 0.51 -9.70
C PHE A 384 26.46 1.46 -10.40
N ASN A 385 25.96 2.13 -11.43
CA ASN A 385 26.61 3.26 -12.09
C ASN A 385 25.52 4.19 -12.61
N LEU A 386 25.78 5.50 -12.59
CA LEU A 386 24.81 6.51 -13.03
C LEU A 386 24.40 6.38 -14.50
N SER A 387 25.30 5.89 -15.35
CA SER A 387 25.11 5.80 -16.81
C SER A 387 24.98 4.38 -17.34
N LYS A 388 25.72 3.43 -16.75
CA LYS A 388 25.86 2.08 -17.28
C LYS A 388 26.06 1.05 -16.18
N ARG A 389 24.97 0.46 -15.72
CA ARG A 389 24.97 -0.57 -14.67
C ARG A 389 25.62 -1.85 -15.19
N THR A 390 26.19 -2.62 -14.26
CA THR A 390 26.63 -3.99 -14.54
C THR A 390 25.62 -4.94 -13.92
N GLY A 391 25.01 -5.82 -14.72
CA GLY A 391 24.21 -6.92 -14.22
C GLY A 391 25.04 -8.16 -13.90
N SER A 392 24.47 -9.12 -13.18
CA SER A 392 25.08 -10.44 -12.95
C SER A 392 24.08 -11.56 -12.82
#